data_AF-A0A644ZZG5-F1
#
_entry.id   AF-A0A644ZZG5-F1
#
_cell.length_a   1.000
_cell.length_b   1.000
_cell.length_c   1.000
_cell.angle_alpha   90.00
_cell.angle_beta   90.00
_cell.angle_gamma   90.00
#
_symmetry.space_group_name_H-M   'P 1'
#
loop_
_entity.id
_entity.type
_entity.pdbx_description
1 polymer ?
#
loop_
_entity_poly.entity_id
_entity_poly.type
_entity_poly.pdbx_seq_one_letter_code
_entity_poly.pdbx_strand_id
1 'polypeptide(L)'
;MMPVRNESRHLEDAVRRVLEQDCPGELEVVIAVGPSKDDTRRIAERLAAADPRVRIVDNPTGRTPAGLNLAIAASRHDIVVRVDGHGELGDGYIATAVETLQRTGAANVGGIMDAQGRTPFEQAVAVAYTSRLGLGGSTFHLRTSPEGPADTVFLGSFRKSALEAIGGYDETLHRAQDWELNYRLRQAGEVVWFTPAMRVVYRPRSTYRALAKQFYDTGKWRREVVRRHPDTLNARYLAPPLAVLGVLGGFAIGGHGSYHKVTWMKLGWLGPLGYLAGVVAGAAALRREMPWPVRARLPLVFLVMHMCWGTGFLIGLGEDRTAS
;
A
#
# COMPACT_ATOMS: atom_id res chain seq x y z
N MET A 1 5.09 -8.11 -14.66
CA MET A 1 4.73 -9.24 -13.78
C MET A 1 3.42 -8.97 -13.05
N MET A 2 2.51 -9.95 -13.02
CA MET A 2 1.15 -9.79 -12.48
C MET A 2 0.74 -10.98 -11.59
N PRO A 3 0.78 -10.87 -10.25
CA PRO A 3 0.19 -11.88 -9.37
C PRO A 3 -1.33 -11.71 -9.34
N VAL A 4 -2.08 -12.76 -9.70
CA VAL A 4 -3.54 -12.68 -9.85
C VAL A 4 -4.25 -13.80 -9.11
N ARG A 5 -5.35 -13.45 -8.44
CA ARG A 5 -6.23 -14.38 -7.73
C ARG A 5 -7.61 -13.77 -7.54
N ASN A 6 -8.65 -14.41 -8.05
CA ASN A 6 -10.03 -13.88 -8.03
C ASN A 6 -10.16 -12.49 -8.70
N GLU A 7 -9.55 -12.31 -9.87
CA GLU A 7 -9.46 -11.06 -10.63
C GLU A 7 -10.23 -11.12 -11.96
N SER A 8 -11.19 -12.04 -12.11
CA SER A 8 -11.94 -12.22 -13.37
C SER A 8 -12.59 -10.94 -13.91
N ARG A 9 -12.91 -9.99 -13.03
CA ARG A 9 -13.55 -8.71 -13.40
C ARG A 9 -12.61 -7.69 -14.02
N HIS A 10 -11.30 -7.77 -13.76
CA HIS A 10 -10.35 -6.72 -14.11
C HIS A 10 -9.17 -7.22 -14.94
N LEU A 11 -8.89 -8.53 -14.90
CA LEU A 11 -7.67 -9.10 -15.47
C LEU A 11 -7.50 -8.77 -16.95
N GLU A 12 -8.56 -8.91 -17.74
CA GLU A 12 -8.50 -8.66 -19.19
C GLU A 12 -8.16 -7.19 -19.49
N ASP A 13 -8.83 -6.25 -18.83
CA ASP A 13 -8.56 -4.83 -19.02
C ASP A 13 -7.17 -4.43 -18.52
N ALA A 14 -6.72 -5.00 -17.40
CA ALA A 14 -5.38 -4.75 -16.85
C ALA A 14 -4.28 -5.25 -17.80
N VAL A 15 -4.41 -6.46 -18.34
CA VAL A 15 -3.46 -7.01 -19.32
C VAL A 15 -3.47 -6.20 -20.61
N ARG A 16 -4.65 -5.85 -21.13
CA ARG A 16 -4.78 -5.03 -22.34
C ARG A 16 -4.06 -3.68 -22.17
N ARG A 17 -4.31 -2.98 -21.06
CA ARG A 17 -3.66 -1.70 -20.78
C ARG A 17 -2.15 -1.80 -20.67
N VAL A 18 -1.61 -2.90 -20.13
CA VAL A 18 -0.17 -3.14 -20.10
C VAL A 18 0.37 -3.34 -21.52
N LEU A 19 -0.30 -4.15 -22.34
CA LEU A 19 0.10 -4.44 -23.73
C LEU A 19 0.01 -3.21 -24.66
N GLU A 20 -0.83 -2.24 -24.31
CA GLU A 20 -1.01 -0.95 -24.99
C GLU A 20 0.00 0.13 -24.52
N GLN A 21 0.81 -0.14 -23.49
CA GLN A 21 1.82 0.83 -23.06
C GLN A 21 2.93 1.01 -24.08
N ASP A 22 3.38 2.26 -24.24
CA ASP A 22 4.64 2.53 -24.92
C ASP A 22 5.81 1.93 -24.14
N CYS A 23 6.57 1.07 -24.82
CA CYS A 23 7.78 0.46 -24.29
C CYS A 23 8.92 0.69 -25.29
N PRO A 24 10.07 1.26 -24.87
CA PRO A 24 11.22 1.48 -25.76
C PRO A 24 11.95 0.20 -26.18
N GLY A 25 11.42 -0.98 -25.84
CA GLY A 25 11.99 -2.29 -26.17
C GLY A 25 10.92 -3.38 -26.22
N GLU A 26 11.34 -4.63 -26.09
CA GLU A 26 10.41 -5.77 -26.05
C GLU A 26 9.60 -5.78 -24.74
N LEU A 27 8.32 -6.11 -24.87
CA LEU A 27 7.38 -6.19 -23.76
C LEU A 27 6.82 -7.60 -23.66
N GLU A 28 6.86 -8.17 -22.45
CA GLU A 28 6.14 -9.39 -22.10
C GLU A 28 5.33 -9.21 -20.82
N VAL A 29 4.26 -9.99 -20.68
CA VAL A 29 3.39 -10.00 -19.50
C VAL A 29 3.40 -11.39 -18.89
N VAL A 30 4.11 -11.55 -17.78
CA VAL A 30 4.11 -12.79 -17.00
C VAL A 30 3.04 -12.70 -15.91
N ILE A 31 2.03 -13.56 -16.00
CA ILE A 31 0.88 -13.65 -15.09
C ILE A 31 1.08 -14.86 -14.16
N ALA A 32 1.26 -14.60 -12.86
CA ALA A 32 1.32 -15.64 -11.84
C ALA A 32 -0.08 -15.93 -11.28
N VAL A 33 -0.68 -17.04 -11.72
CA VAL A 33 -2.09 -17.37 -11.44
C VAL A 33 -2.20 -18.23 -10.17
N GLY A 34 -2.84 -17.68 -9.14
CA GLY A 34 -3.13 -18.39 -7.89
C GLY A 34 -4.48 -19.14 -7.90
N PRO A 35 -4.73 -20.04 -6.91
CA PRO A 35 -6.01 -20.73 -6.76
C PRO A 35 -7.18 -19.75 -6.64
N SER A 36 -7.98 -19.70 -7.71
CA SER A 36 -9.09 -18.78 -7.88
C SER A 36 -10.42 -19.53 -7.87
N LYS A 37 -11.46 -18.89 -7.35
CA LYS A 37 -12.83 -19.43 -7.29
C LYS A 37 -13.73 -18.92 -8.42
N ASP A 38 -13.19 -18.04 -9.26
CA ASP A 38 -13.84 -17.44 -10.41
C ASP A 38 -13.09 -17.80 -11.71
N ASP A 39 -13.48 -17.19 -12.82
CA ASP A 39 -12.94 -17.46 -14.15
C ASP A 39 -11.52 -16.89 -14.40
N THR A 40 -10.79 -16.44 -13.37
CA THR A 40 -9.46 -15.81 -13.51
C THR A 40 -8.50 -16.65 -14.35
N ARG A 41 -8.41 -17.96 -14.07
CA ARG A 41 -7.52 -18.86 -14.81
C ARG A 41 -7.90 -18.97 -16.29
N ARG A 42 -9.18 -19.22 -16.57
CA ARG A 42 -9.69 -19.31 -17.94
C ARG A 42 -9.44 -18.03 -18.73
N ILE A 43 -9.59 -16.87 -18.09
CA ILE A 43 -9.29 -15.57 -18.72
C ILE A 43 -7.80 -15.45 -19.01
N ALA A 44 -6.92 -15.79 -18.06
CA ALA A 44 -5.47 -15.77 -18.28
C ALA A 44 -5.05 -16.68 -19.45
N GLU A 45 -5.56 -17.91 -19.50
CA GLU A 45 -5.28 -18.88 -20.57
C GLU A 45 -5.72 -18.37 -21.95
N ARG A 46 -6.92 -17.78 -22.03
CA ARG A 46 -7.39 -17.14 -23.27
C ARG A 46 -6.49 -15.98 -23.69
N LEU A 47 -6.02 -15.15 -22.75
CA LEU A 47 -5.11 -14.03 -23.04
C LEU A 47 -3.75 -14.53 -23.56
N ALA A 48 -3.19 -15.57 -22.92
CA ALA A 48 -1.94 -16.19 -23.36
C ALA A 48 -2.04 -16.87 -24.73
N ALA A 49 -3.21 -17.44 -25.06
CA ALA A 49 -3.46 -17.99 -26.39
C ALA A 49 -3.64 -16.90 -27.46
N ALA A 50 -4.15 -15.72 -27.07
CA ALA A 50 -4.44 -14.63 -27.99
C ALA A 50 -3.22 -13.73 -28.30
N ASP A 51 -2.27 -13.60 -27.37
CA ASP A 51 -1.09 -12.76 -27.54
C ASP A 51 0.18 -13.48 -27.06
N PRO A 52 1.19 -13.71 -27.94
CA PRO A 52 2.41 -14.44 -27.59
C PRO A 52 3.30 -13.72 -26.57
N ARG A 53 3.05 -12.44 -26.30
CA ARG A 53 3.73 -11.68 -25.23
C ARG A 53 3.21 -12.05 -23.85
N VAL A 54 2.05 -12.69 -23.74
CA VAL A 54 1.42 -13.06 -22.47
C VAL A 54 1.80 -14.50 -22.11
N ARG A 55 2.35 -14.68 -20.90
CA ARG A 55 2.78 -15.97 -20.37
C ARG A 55 2.19 -16.21 -18.99
N ILE A 56 1.90 -17.47 -18.69
CA ILE A 56 1.33 -17.87 -17.40
C ILE A 56 2.36 -18.68 -16.62
N VAL A 57 2.42 -18.44 -15.32
CA VAL A 57 3.10 -19.30 -14.34
C VAL A 57 2.15 -19.65 -13.22
N ASP A 58 2.21 -20.88 -12.72
CA ASP A 58 1.35 -21.33 -11.64
C ASP A 58 1.87 -20.84 -10.29
N ASN A 59 0.99 -20.21 -9.51
CA ASN A 59 1.27 -19.81 -8.13
C ASN A 59 0.46 -20.68 -7.15
N PRO A 60 0.91 -21.89 -6.79
CA PRO A 60 0.12 -22.82 -5.99
C PRO A 60 -0.23 -22.29 -4.59
N THR A 61 0.61 -21.42 -4.03
CA THR A 61 0.36 -20.81 -2.70
C THR A 61 -0.81 -19.83 -2.71
N GLY A 62 -1.10 -19.22 -3.87
CA GLY A 62 -2.05 -18.12 -4.00
C GLY A 62 -1.67 -16.85 -3.26
N ARG A 63 -0.40 -16.72 -2.82
CA ARG A 63 0.14 -15.55 -2.13
C ARG A 63 0.86 -14.63 -3.10
N THR A 64 0.73 -13.33 -2.89
CA THR A 64 1.34 -12.30 -3.73
C THR A 64 2.87 -12.40 -3.81
N PRO A 65 3.65 -12.47 -2.71
CA PRO A 65 5.12 -12.49 -2.81
C PRO A 65 5.65 -13.72 -3.57
N ALA A 66 5.10 -14.91 -3.31
CA ALA A 66 5.44 -16.13 -4.05
C ALA A 66 5.13 -16.00 -5.55
N GLY A 67 3.95 -15.47 -5.89
CA GLY A 67 3.58 -15.20 -7.28
C GLY A 67 4.50 -14.19 -7.96
N LEU A 68 4.95 -13.16 -7.25
CA LEU A 68 5.91 -12.20 -7.76
C LEU A 68 7.28 -12.86 -8.02
N ASN A 69 7.79 -13.67 -7.09
CA ASN A 69 9.06 -14.39 -7.26
C ASN A 69 9.02 -15.34 -8.47
N LEU A 70 7.93 -16.11 -8.61
CA LEU A 70 7.72 -16.99 -9.76
C LEU A 70 7.68 -16.22 -11.08
N ALA A 71 7.01 -15.06 -11.09
CA ALA A 71 6.96 -14.21 -12.27
C ALA A 71 8.32 -13.57 -12.59
N ILE A 72 9.09 -13.15 -11.59
CA ILE A 72 10.46 -12.63 -11.75
C ILE A 72 11.34 -13.71 -12.38
N ALA A 73 11.34 -14.92 -11.82
CA ALA A 73 12.15 -16.03 -12.31
C ALA A 73 11.83 -16.39 -13.77
N ALA A 74 10.56 -16.32 -14.18
CA ALA A 74 10.12 -16.60 -15.54
C ALA A 74 10.30 -15.42 -16.52
N SER A 75 10.57 -14.21 -16.02
CA SER A 75 10.78 -13.01 -16.84
C SER A 75 12.13 -13.06 -17.54
N ARG A 76 12.16 -12.70 -18.82
CA ARG A 76 13.34 -12.78 -19.69
C ARG A 76 14.11 -11.47 -19.79
N HIS A 77 13.47 -10.35 -19.47
CA HIS A 77 14.04 -9.02 -19.65
C HIS A 77 14.63 -8.44 -18.35
N ASP A 78 15.51 -7.45 -18.51
CA ASP A 78 16.30 -6.85 -17.42
C ASP A 78 15.49 -5.94 -16.49
N ILE A 79 14.33 -5.47 -16.94
CA ILE A 79 13.44 -4.60 -16.16
C ILE A 79 12.13 -5.34 -15.92
N VAL A 80 11.72 -5.43 -14.66
CA VAL A 80 10.44 -6.02 -14.26
C VAL A 80 9.54 -4.95 -13.67
N VAL A 81 8.40 -4.74 -14.32
CA VAL A 81 7.36 -3.83 -13.83
C VAL A 81 6.30 -4.62 -13.09
N ARG A 82 6.04 -4.26 -11.83
CA ARG A 82 4.94 -4.86 -11.08
C ARG A 82 3.61 -4.20 -11.43
N VAL A 83 2.62 -5.03 -11.71
CA VAL A 83 1.23 -4.60 -11.90
C VAL A 83 0.32 -5.56 -11.12
N ASP A 84 -0.54 -5.03 -10.24
CA ASP A 84 -1.54 -5.86 -9.56
C ASP A 84 -2.69 -6.20 -10.53
N GLY A 85 -3.44 -7.29 -10.33
CA GLY A 85 -4.47 -7.78 -11.27
C GLY A 85 -5.66 -6.82 -11.54
N HIS A 86 -5.77 -5.76 -10.75
CA HIS A 86 -6.73 -4.66 -10.90
C HIS A 86 -6.03 -3.29 -11.00
N GLY A 87 -4.71 -3.29 -11.21
CA GLY A 87 -3.90 -2.08 -11.32
C GLY A 87 -4.15 -1.36 -12.64
N GLU A 88 -4.26 -0.04 -12.57
CA GLU A 88 -4.41 0.81 -13.74
C GLU A 88 -3.14 1.67 -13.87
N LEU A 89 -2.22 1.27 -14.76
CA LEU A 89 -1.07 2.09 -15.11
C LEU A 89 -1.54 3.34 -15.86
N GLY A 90 -0.98 4.50 -15.51
CA GLY A 90 -1.19 5.72 -16.29
C GLY A 90 -0.46 5.67 -17.64
N ASP A 91 -0.82 6.59 -18.54
CA ASP A 91 -0.20 6.68 -19.87
C ASP A 91 1.31 6.93 -19.75
N GLY A 92 2.09 6.27 -20.60
CA GLY A 92 3.56 6.38 -20.64
C GLY A 92 4.29 5.77 -19.44
N TYR A 93 3.61 5.04 -18.54
CA TYR A 93 4.19 4.54 -17.29
C TYR A 93 5.45 3.70 -17.53
N ILE A 94 5.40 2.75 -18.47
CA ILE A 94 6.52 1.84 -18.74
C ILE A 94 7.70 2.60 -19.37
N ALA A 95 7.45 3.43 -20.38
CA ALA A 95 8.49 4.27 -20.99
C ALA A 95 9.19 5.16 -19.95
N THR A 96 8.43 5.88 -19.12
CA THR A 96 8.99 6.72 -18.05
C THR A 96 9.76 5.92 -17.01
N ALA A 97 9.29 4.71 -16.66
CA ALA A 97 10.01 3.84 -15.73
C ALA A 97 11.38 3.43 -16.29
N VAL A 98 11.44 3.00 -17.55
CA VAL A 98 12.68 2.59 -18.21
C VAL A 98 13.66 3.76 -18.29
N GLU A 99 13.20 4.92 -18.77
CA GLU A 99 14.02 6.14 -18.86
C GLU A 99 14.55 6.56 -17.48
N THR A 100 13.70 6.54 -16.45
CA THR A 100 14.09 6.95 -15.09
C THR A 100 15.09 5.97 -14.49
N LEU A 101 14.92 4.66 -14.68
CA LEU A 101 15.88 3.65 -14.23
C LEU A 101 17.25 3.90 -14.88
N GLN A 102 17.29 4.12 -16.19
CA GLN A 102 18.52 4.41 -16.94
C GLN A 102 19.20 5.69 -16.47
N ARG A 103 18.45 6.80 -16.38
CA ARG A 103 18.97 8.11 -15.99
C ARG A 103 19.52 8.15 -14.57
N THR A 104 18.85 7.48 -13.64
CA THR A 104 19.16 7.60 -12.20
C THR A 104 20.10 6.52 -11.69
N GLY A 105 20.24 5.41 -12.41
CA GLY A 105 20.96 4.25 -11.89
C GLY A 105 20.22 3.54 -10.74
N ALA A 106 18.97 3.87 -10.41
CA ALA A 106 18.23 3.27 -9.31
C ALA A 106 17.84 1.80 -9.54
N ALA A 107 17.89 0.95 -8.52
CA ALA A 107 17.42 -0.44 -8.60
C ALA A 107 15.90 -0.54 -8.71
N ASN A 108 15.17 0.43 -8.13
CA ASN A 108 13.72 0.48 -8.17
C ASN A 108 13.24 1.92 -8.39
N VAL A 109 12.29 2.10 -9.29
CA VAL A 109 11.59 3.36 -9.52
C VAL A 109 10.10 3.15 -9.29
N GLY A 110 9.43 4.12 -8.68
CA GLY A 110 7.97 4.12 -8.63
C GLY A 110 7.37 5.51 -8.58
N GLY A 111 6.04 5.53 -8.77
CA GLY A 111 5.28 6.74 -9.02
C GLY A 111 4.34 7.15 -7.89
N ILE A 112 3.47 8.08 -8.23
CA ILE A 112 2.36 8.51 -7.39
C ILE A 112 1.32 7.38 -7.32
N MET A 113 0.92 7.04 -6.11
CA MET A 113 -0.29 6.28 -5.87
C MET A 113 -1.50 7.21 -6.00
N ASP A 114 -2.09 7.26 -7.18
CA ASP A 114 -3.18 8.17 -7.49
C ASP A 114 -4.51 7.63 -6.96
N ALA A 115 -4.80 7.96 -5.69
CA ALA A 115 -6.01 7.49 -5.03
C ALA A 115 -7.25 8.16 -5.62
N GLN A 116 -8.14 7.36 -6.22
CA GLN A 116 -9.37 7.83 -6.86
C GLN A 116 -10.59 7.05 -6.36
N GLY A 117 -11.57 7.79 -5.81
CA GLY A 117 -12.84 7.22 -5.36
C GLY A 117 -14.02 7.56 -6.28
N ARG A 118 -14.96 6.63 -6.43
CA ARG A 118 -16.19 6.81 -7.21
C ARG A 118 -17.35 7.29 -6.34
N THR A 119 -17.40 6.86 -5.09
CA THR A 119 -18.42 7.31 -4.11
C THR A 119 -17.89 8.43 -3.22
N PRO A 120 -18.75 9.25 -2.59
CA PRO A 120 -18.30 10.26 -1.62
C PRO A 120 -17.48 9.69 -0.47
N PHE A 121 -17.74 8.43 -0.06
CA PHE A 121 -16.94 7.73 0.94
C PHE A 121 -15.54 7.39 0.40
N GLU A 122 -15.45 6.76 -0.76
CA GLU A 122 -14.15 6.42 -1.37
C GLU A 122 -13.32 7.67 -1.66
N GLN A 123 -13.96 8.76 -2.10
CA GLN A 123 -13.31 10.06 -2.30
C GLN A 123 -12.75 10.60 -0.99
N ALA A 124 -13.46 10.47 0.14
CA ALA A 124 -12.97 10.87 1.45
C ALA A 124 -11.76 10.02 1.87
N VAL A 125 -11.79 8.72 1.60
CA VAL A 125 -10.63 7.84 1.81
C VAL A 125 -9.45 8.26 0.93
N ALA A 126 -9.67 8.56 -0.35
CA ALA A 126 -8.63 9.06 -1.25
C ALA A 126 -8.00 10.38 -0.77
N VAL A 127 -8.81 11.33 -0.30
CA VAL A 127 -8.32 12.57 0.34
C VAL A 127 -7.46 12.24 1.56
N ALA A 128 -7.93 11.35 2.44
CA ALA A 128 -7.21 10.99 3.65
C ALA A 128 -5.86 10.32 3.35
N TYR A 129 -5.82 9.37 2.40
CA TYR A 129 -4.60 8.72 1.90
C TYR A 129 -3.57 9.71 1.35
N THR A 130 -4.04 10.75 0.67
CA THR A 130 -3.19 11.79 0.04
C THR A 130 -2.97 13.00 0.95
N SER A 131 -3.13 12.82 2.26
CA SER A 131 -2.92 13.87 3.27
C SER A 131 -1.86 13.46 4.28
N ARG A 132 -1.13 14.46 4.81
CA ARG A 132 -0.18 14.24 5.91
C ARG A 132 -0.88 13.71 7.17
N LEU A 133 -2.12 14.15 7.40
CA LEU A 133 -2.89 13.71 8.57
C LEU A 133 -3.21 12.21 8.50
N GLY A 134 -3.43 11.64 7.32
CA GLY A 134 -3.82 10.23 7.19
C GLY A 134 -2.67 9.23 7.20
N LEU A 135 -1.59 9.50 6.44
CA LEU A 135 -0.48 8.53 6.26
C LEU A 135 0.91 9.11 6.56
N GLY A 136 0.99 10.28 7.17
CA GLY A 136 2.28 10.88 7.54
C GLY A 136 3.11 11.40 6.36
N GLY A 137 2.53 11.47 5.15
CA GLY A 137 3.12 12.17 4.01
C GLY A 137 4.28 11.46 3.31
N SER A 138 4.25 10.12 3.21
CA SER A 138 5.17 9.40 2.31
C SER A 138 5.15 9.99 0.90
N THR A 139 6.30 10.04 0.24
CA THR A 139 6.51 10.76 -1.04
C THR A 139 5.48 10.38 -2.10
N PHE A 140 5.23 9.09 -2.28
CA PHE A 140 4.28 8.57 -3.26
C PHE A 140 2.80 8.84 -2.97
N HIS A 141 2.45 9.39 -1.80
CA HIS A 141 1.09 9.80 -1.45
C HIS A 141 0.80 11.28 -1.73
N LEU A 142 1.82 12.09 -1.96
CA LEU A 142 1.68 13.53 -2.14
C LEU A 142 2.05 13.90 -3.58
N ARG A 143 1.09 14.43 -4.34
CA ARG A 143 1.32 14.87 -5.73
C ARG A 143 2.40 15.95 -5.87
N THR A 144 2.69 16.68 -4.80
CA THR A 144 3.68 17.76 -4.74
C THR A 144 5.05 17.28 -4.29
N SER A 145 5.26 15.97 -4.08
CA SER A 145 6.56 15.46 -3.66
C SER A 145 7.58 15.65 -4.79
N PRO A 146 8.79 16.14 -4.46
CA PRO A 146 9.86 16.27 -5.44
C PRO A 146 10.33 14.88 -5.88
N GLU A 147 10.83 14.79 -7.10
CA GLU A 147 11.55 13.61 -7.58
C GLU A 147 12.84 13.40 -6.75
N GLY A 148 13.21 12.15 -6.47
CA GLY A 148 14.46 11.85 -5.79
C GLY A 148 14.50 10.48 -5.10
N PRO A 149 15.59 10.19 -4.36
CA PRO A 149 15.69 8.99 -3.54
C PRO A 149 14.58 8.92 -2.49
N ALA A 150 14.06 7.71 -2.23
CA ALA A 150 12.96 7.49 -1.30
C ALA A 150 13.16 6.21 -0.49
N ASP A 151 12.55 6.13 0.70
CA ASP A 151 12.57 4.92 1.54
C ASP A 151 11.85 3.73 0.85
N THR A 152 10.83 4.05 0.04
CA THR A 152 9.94 3.09 -0.63
C THR A 152 9.11 3.83 -1.69
N VAL A 153 8.49 3.06 -2.57
CA VAL A 153 7.59 3.53 -3.63
C VAL A 153 6.36 2.63 -3.76
N PHE A 154 5.29 3.15 -4.37
CA PHE A 154 4.09 2.36 -4.67
C PHE A 154 4.28 1.61 -5.98
N LEU A 155 4.14 0.27 -5.94
CA LEU A 155 4.25 -0.63 -7.10
C LEU A 155 5.49 -0.34 -7.97
N GLY A 156 6.61 -0.94 -7.61
CA GLY A 156 7.90 -0.66 -8.24
C GLY A 156 8.08 -1.20 -9.67
N SER A 157 8.96 -0.52 -10.39
CA SER A 157 9.61 -0.96 -11.62
C SER A 157 11.09 -1.17 -11.31
N PHE A 158 11.55 -2.39 -11.43
CA PHE A 158 12.82 -2.82 -10.87
C PHE A 158 13.81 -3.25 -11.94
N ARG A 159 15.10 -3.08 -11.67
CA ARG A 159 16.12 -3.91 -12.30
C ARG A 159 15.99 -5.34 -11.77
N LYS A 160 15.85 -6.29 -12.69
CA LYS A 160 15.73 -7.71 -12.37
C LYS A 160 16.97 -8.21 -11.60
N SER A 161 18.16 -7.82 -12.05
CA SER A 161 19.43 -8.19 -11.39
C SER A 161 19.51 -7.74 -9.94
N ALA A 162 19.00 -6.55 -9.61
CA ALA A 162 18.96 -6.05 -8.24
C ALA A 162 17.99 -6.86 -7.35
N LEU A 163 16.86 -7.31 -7.91
CA LEU A 163 15.94 -8.21 -7.20
C LEU A 163 16.57 -9.59 -6.96
N GLU A 164 17.22 -10.16 -7.98
CA GLU A 164 17.89 -11.45 -7.89
C GLU A 164 19.03 -11.41 -6.86
N ALA A 165 19.80 -10.32 -6.83
CA ALA A 165 20.91 -10.14 -5.89
C ALA A 165 20.47 -10.15 -4.42
N ILE A 166 19.25 -9.68 -4.11
CA ILE A 166 18.71 -9.70 -2.74
C ILE A 166 17.79 -10.91 -2.48
N GLY A 167 17.62 -11.81 -3.45
CA GLY A 167 16.79 -13.01 -3.31
C GLY A 167 15.27 -12.79 -3.49
N GLY A 168 14.86 -11.71 -4.15
CA GLY A 168 13.45 -11.41 -4.43
C GLY A 168 12.64 -11.00 -3.18
N TYR A 169 11.32 -11.22 -3.24
CA TYR A 169 10.39 -10.92 -2.14
C TYR A 169 10.46 -11.98 -1.03
N ASP A 170 10.39 -11.55 0.23
CA ASP A 170 10.21 -12.47 1.36
C ASP A 170 8.76 -13.02 1.36
N GLU A 171 8.62 -14.31 1.08
CA GLU A 171 7.32 -14.98 0.96
C GLU A 171 6.56 -15.12 2.29
N THR A 172 7.25 -14.93 3.42
CA THR A 172 6.63 -14.92 4.75
C THR A 172 5.92 -13.60 5.05
N LEU A 173 6.19 -12.54 4.28
CA LEU A 173 5.53 -11.24 4.42
C LEU A 173 4.29 -11.14 3.51
N HIS A 174 3.10 -11.39 4.05
CA HIS A 174 1.88 -11.31 3.24
C HIS A 174 1.37 -9.88 3.06
N ARG A 175 1.87 -8.94 3.87
CA ARG A 175 1.73 -7.49 3.67
C ARG A 175 3.03 -6.80 4.01
N ALA A 176 3.20 -5.58 3.50
CA ALA A 176 4.41 -4.78 3.63
C ALA A 176 5.66 -5.39 2.97
N GLN A 177 5.48 -6.43 2.15
CA GLN A 177 6.55 -7.06 1.37
C GLN A 177 7.26 -6.07 0.44
N ASP A 178 6.54 -5.10 -0.11
CA ASP A 178 7.10 -4.06 -0.98
C ASP A 178 8.01 -3.13 -0.18
N TRP A 179 7.56 -2.79 1.03
CA TRP A 179 8.31 -1.91 1.93
C TRP A 179 9.59 -2.60 2.39
N GLU A 180 9.49 -3.87 2.80
CA GLU A 180 10.62 -4.67 3.24
C GLU A 180 11.62 -4.94 2.11
N LEU A 181 11.14 -5.23 0.90
CA LEU A 181 12.00 -5.38 -0.28
C LEU A 181 12.81 -4.10 -0.54
N ASN A 182 12.16 -2.93 -0.51
CA ASN A 182 12.83 -1.64 -0.66
C ASN A 182 13.83 -1.37 0.47
N TYR A 183 13.55 -1.85 1.68
CA TYR A 183 14.49 -1.79 2.79
C TYR A 183 15.73 -2.65 2.49
N ARG A 184 15.57 -3.91 2.07
CA ARG A 184 16.70 -4.77 1.69
C ARG A 184 17.51 -4.25 0.51
N LEU A 185 16.86 -3.67 -0.50
CA LEU A 185 17.56 -2.97 -1.59
C LEU A 185 18.48 -1.87 -1.03
N ARG A 186 17.95 -0.99 -0.17
CA ARG A 186 18.74 0.08 0.44
C ARG A 186 19.86 -0.44 1.33
N GLN A 187 19.64 -1.53 2.06
CA GLN A 187 20.70 -2.18 2.86
C GLN A 187 21.82 -2.77 1.98
N ALA A 188 21.49 -3.19 0.76
CA ALA A 188 22.47 -3.63 -0.24
C ALA A 188 23.19 -2.46 -0.94
N GLY A 189 22.94 -1.20 -0.54
CA GLY A 189 23.52 -0.01 -1.16
C GLY A 189 22.78 0.46 -2.41
N GLU A 190 21.65 -0.17 -2.76
CA GLU A 190 20.86 0.20 -3.94
C GLU A 190 19.98 1.42 -3.68
N VAL A 191 19.69 2.16 -4.76
CA VAL A 191 18.82 3.34 -4.71
C VAL A 191 17.40 2.97 -5.08
N VAL A 192 16.44 3.41 -4.25
CA VAL A 192 15.01 3.43 -4.56
C VAL A 192 14.63 4.87 -4.89
N TRP A 193 13.97 5.08 -6.03
CA TRP A 193 13.72 6.40 -6.59
C TRP A 193 12.23 6.65 -6.81
N PHE A 194 11.76 7.79 -6.34
CA PHE A 194 10.40 8.26 -6.59
C PHE A 194 10.40 9.30 -7.71
N THR A 195 9.47 9.18 -8.67
CA THR A 195 9.21 10.23 -9.67
C THR A 195 7.71 10.55 -9.76
N PRO A 196 7.32 11.85 -9.76
CA PRO A 196 5.92 12.25 -9.90
C PRO A 196 5.38 12.11 -11.34
N ALA A 197 6.26 11.80 -12.30
CA ALA A 197 5.90 11.55 -13.69
C ALA A 197 5.16 10.22 -13.89
N MET A 198 5.42 9.24 -13.01
CA MET A 198 4.72 7.95 -13.03
C MET A 198 3.49 7.98 -12.12
N ARG A 199 2.39 7.35 -12.55
CA ARG A 199 1.15 7.25 -11.77
C ARG A 199 0.51 5.88 -11.93
N VAL A 200 0.01 5.34 -10.81
CA VAL A 200 -0.85 4.16 -10.81
C VAL A 200 -2.12 4.49 -10.05
N VAL A 201 -3.27 4.26 -10.67
CA VAL A 201 -4.55 4.51 -10.00
C VAL A 201 -4.74 3.51 -8.87
N TYR A 202 -5.02 4.04 -7.69
CA TYR A 202 -5.40 3.26 -6.53
C TYR A 202 -6.89 3.46 -6.24
N ARG A 203 -7.64 2.36 -6.11
CA ARG A 203 -9.06 2.38 -5.76
C ARG A 203 -9.22 2.08 -4.26
N PRO A 204 -9.68 3.05 -3.45
CA PRO A 204 -9.91 2.83 -2.03
C PRO A 204 -10.97 1.76 -1.75
N ARG A 205 -10.97 1.23 -0.53
CA ARG A 205 -12.04 0.34 -0.06
C ARG A 205 -13.38 1.09 -0.03
N SER A 206 -14.45 0.39 -0.38
CA SER A 206 -15.80 0.97 -0.56
C SER A 206 -16.64 1.05 0.71
N THR A 207 -16.18 0.48 1.84
CA THR A 207 -16.89 0.54 3.13
C THR A 207 -15.97 0.79 4.32
N TYR A 208 -16.51 1.36 5.40
CA TYR A 208 -15.78 1.53 6.67
C TYR A 208 -15.26 0.20 7.22
N ARG A 209 -16.04 -0.88 7.13
CA ARG A 209 -15.61 -2.22 7.58
C ARG A 209 -14.37 -2.71 6.81
N ALA A 210 -14.39 -2.55 5.49
CA ALA A 210 -13.26 -2.95 4.65
C ALA A 210 -12.02 -2.06 4.88
N LEU A 211 -12.21 -0.76 5.08
CA LEU A 211 -11.15 0.17 5.46
C LEU A 211 -10.55 -0.17 6.83
N ALA A 212 -11.39 -0.38 7.83
CA ALA A 212 -10.98 -0.76 9.18
C ALA A 212 -10.14 -2.04 9.16
N LYS A 213 -10.62 -3.07 8.47
CA LYS A 213 -9.87 -4.32 8.29
C LYS A 213 -8.53 -4.10 7.58
N GLN A 214 -8.49 -3.26 6.54
CA GLN A 214 -7.25 -2.94 5.82
C GLN A 214 -6.22 -2.29 6.75
N PHE A 215 -6.60 -1.25 7.50
CA PHE A 215 -5.69 -0.53 8.38
C PHE A 215 -5.27 -1.39 9.58
N TYR A 216 -6.20 -2.17 10.14
CA TYR A 216 -5.90 -3.15 11.18
C TYR A 216 -4.86 -4.17 10.75
N ASP A 217 -5.09 -4.84 9.62
CA ASP A 217 -4.14 -5.84 9.13
C ASP A 217 -2.80 -5.20 8.81
N THR A 218 -2.79 -4.03 8.16
CA THR A 218 -1.53 -3.38 7.78
C THR A 218 -0.75 -2.89 9.02
N GLY A 219 -1.43 -2.47 10.09
CA GLY A 219 -0.81 -2.16 11.38
C GLY A 219 -0.11 -3.36 12.01
N LYS A 220 -0.76 -4.53 12.02
CA LYS A 220 -0.12 -5.78 12.52
C LYS A 220 1.14 -6.14 11.74
N TRP A 221 1.09 -6.04 10.42
CA TRP A 221 2.25 -6.34 9.58
C TRP A 221 3.35 -5.29 9.70
N ARG A 222 3.01 -4.02 9.97
CA ARG A 222 4.05 -3.03 10.31
C ARG A 222 4.74 -3.37 11.62
N ARG A 223 4.02 -3.88 12.62
CA ARG A 223 4.62 -4.38 13.87
C ARG A 223 5.60 -5.53 13.60
N GLU A 224 5.24 -6.44 12.69
CA GLU A 224 6.14 -7.53 12.27
C GLU A 224 7.40 -7.01 11.57
N VAL A 225 7.27 -6.02 10.66
CA VAL A 225 8.43 -5.38 10.03
C VAL A 225 9.32 -4.72 11.08
N VAL A 226 8.76 -3.99 12.05
CA VAL A 226 9.54 -3.39 13.16
C VAL A 226 10.21 -4.46 14.03
N ARG A 227 9.57 -5.61 14.24
CA ARG A 227 10.15 -6.73 15.00
C ARG A 227 11.39 -7.29 14.31
N ARG A 228 11.36 -7.41 12.98
CA ARG A 228 12.49 -7.91 12.16
C ARG A 228 13.56 -6.84 11.91
N HIS A 229 13.14 -5.59 11.75
CA HIS A 229 13.99 -4.44 11.43
C HIS A 229 13.70 -3.26 12.38
N PRO A 230 14.21 -3.31 13.63
CA PRO A 230 13.89 -2.31 14.66
C PRO A 230 14.32 -0.89 14.33
N ASP A 231 15.39 -0.74 13.54
CA ASP A 231 15.92 0.51 13.00
C ASP A 231 14.92 1.27 12.12
N THR A 232 13.89 0.59 11.63
CA THR A 232 12.84 1.18 10.79
C THR A 232 11.73 1.87 11.58
N LEU A 233 11.78 1.80 12.91
CA LEU A 233 10.82 2.46 13.79
C LEU A 233 11.01 3.97 13.74
N ASN A 234 9.92 4.72 13.64
CA ASN A 234 9.95 6.17 13.68
C ASN A 234 8.64 6.74 14.24
N ALA A 235 8.64 8.05 14.52
CA ALA A 235 7.51 8.73 15.15
C ALA A 235 6.19 8.58 14.38
N ARG A 236 6.21 8.57 13.03
CA ARG A 236 4.99 8.42 12.22
C ARG A 236 4.32 7.06 12.41
N TYR A 237 5.08 5.98 12.59
CA TYR A 237 4.52 4.65 12.85
C TYR A 237 4.03 4.50 14.30
N LEU A 238 4.59 5.26 15.25
CA LEU A 238 4.21 5.25 16.66
C LEU A 238 3.03 6.19 16.99
N ALA A 239 2.76 7.20 16.16
CA ALA A 239 1.68 8.15 16.43
C ALA A 239 0.28 7.49 16.57
N PRO A 240 -0.16 6.59 15.67
CA PRO A 240 -1.45 5.94 15.83
C PRO A 240 -1.58 4.99 17.05
N PRO A 241 -0.63 4.09 17.37
CA PRO A 241 -0.75 3.27 18.58
C PRO A 241 -0.71 4.10 19.87
N LEU A 242 0.07 5.19 19.92
CA LEU A 242 0.03 6.13 21.05
C LEU A 242 -1.34 6.81 21.17
N ALA A 243 -1.96 7.19 20.04
CA ALA A 243 -3.31 7.74 20.05
C ALA A 243 -4.34 6.72 20.59
N VAL A 244 -4.24 5.44 20.22
CA VAL A 244 -5.11 4.39 20.77
C VAL A 244 -4.96 4.26 22.28
N LEU A 245 -3.71 4.18 22.78
CA LEU A 245 -3.44 4.10 24.21
C LEU A 245 -3.94 5.34 24.97
N GLY A 246 -3.73 6.54 24.43
CA GLY A 246 -4.19 7.78 25.03
C GLY A 246 -5.72 7.89 25.10
N VAL A 247 -6.43 7.44 24.04
CA VAL A 247 -7.89 7.42 24.00
C VAL A 247 -8.44 6.40 25.00
N LEU A 248 -7.95 5.15 24.98
CA LEU A 248 -8.41 4.09 25.88
C LEU A 248 -8.10 4.39 27.35
N GLY A 249 -6.87 4.85 27.64
CA GLY A 249 -6.48 5.28 28.98
C GLY A 249 -7.31 6.46 29.46
N GLY A 250 -7.61 7.43 28.59
CA GLY A 250 -8.48 8.55 28.91
C GLY A 250 -9.91 8.13 29.25
N PHE A 251 -10.51 7.22 28.47
CA PHE A 251 -11.81 6.63 28.80
C PHE A 251 -11.80 5.89 30.14
N ALA A 252 -10.77 5.08 30.41
CA ALA A 252 -10.66 4.32 31.65
C ALA A 252 -10.54 5.24 32.89
N ILE A 253 -9.61 6.20 32.84
CA ILE A 253 -9.35 7.13 33.95
C ILE A 253 -10.55 8.08 34.14
N GLY A 254 -11.06 8.67 33.06
CA GLY A 254 -12.20 9.58 33.09
C GLY A 254 -13.49 8.91 33.55
N GLY A 255 -13.74 7.69 33.07
CA GLY A 255 -14.87 6.85 33.47
C GLY A 255 -14.82 6.48 34.96
N HIS A 256 -13.67 5.99 35.43
CA HIS A 256 -13.46 5.67 36.84
C HIS A 256 -13.65 6.91 37.74
N GLY A 257 -13.05 8.05 37.36
CA GLY A 257 -13.21 9.31 38.08
C GLY A 257 -14.65 9.81 38.13
N SER A 258 -15.42 9.59 37.06
CA SER A 258 -16.83 9.95 37.00
C SER A 258 -17.68 9.04 37.89
N TYR A 259 -17.44 7.74 37.86
CA TYR A 259 -18.16 6.75 38.65
C TYR A 259 -17.90 6.88 40.16
N HIS A 260 -16.63 7.01 40.56
CA HIS A 260 -16.23 7.16 41.97
C HIS A 260 -16.20 8.61 42.46
N LYS A 261 -16.63 9.58 41.64
CA LYS A 261 -16.65 11.02 41.95
C LYS A 261 -15.27 11.60 42.34
N VAL A 262 -14.18 11.05 41.81
CA VAL A 262 -12.81 11.55 42.01
C VAL A 262 -12.51 12.63 40.97
N THR A 263 -12.53 13.91 41.39
CA THR A 263 -12.51 15.08 40.48
C THR A 263 -11.31 15.13 39.55
N TRP A 264 -10.08 14.90 40.05
CA TRP A 264 -8.88 15.00 39.21
C TRP A 264 -8.83 13.92 38.12
N MET A 265 -9.40 12.74 38.36
CA MET A 265 -9.45 11.66 37.38
C MET A 265 -10.38 11.98 36.20
N LYS A 266 -11.33 12.92 36.36
CA LYS A 266 -12.16 13.39 35.24
C LYS A 266 -11.33 14.07 34.13
N LEU A 267 -10.11 14.53 34.44
CA LEU A 267 -9.17 15.03 33.43
C LEU A 267 -8.80 13.94 32.40
N GLY A 268 -9.02 12.65 32.70
CA GLY A 268 -8.86 11.57 31.72
C GLY A 268 -9.70 11.77 30.45
N TRP A 269 -10.85 12.44 30.54
CA TRP A 269 -11.68 12.77 29.37
C TRP A 269 -10.98 13.67 28.34
N LEU A 270 -9.93 14.40 28.73
CA LEU A 270 -9.11 15.19 27.80
C LEU A 270 -8.44 14.32 26.73
N GLY A 271 -8.16 13.05 27.01
CA GLY A 271 -7.60 12.10 26.03
C GLY A 271 -8.52 11.90 24.81
N PRO A 272 -9.70 11.27 24.98
CA PRO A 272 -10.65 11.07 23.88
C PRO A 272 -11.17 12.38 23.27
N LEU A 273 -11.48 13.39 24.10
CA LEU A 273 -12.00 14.67 23.59
C LEU A 273 -10.94 15.45 22.81
N GLY A 274 -9.71 15.51 23.31
CA GLY A 274 -8.60 16.17 22.66
C GLY A 274 -8.22 15.49 21.33
N TYR A 275 -8.21 14.16 21.30
CA TYR A 275 -7.99 13.41 20.07
C TYR A 275 -9.08 13.71 19.02
N LEU A 276 -10.36 13.62 19.42
CA LEU A 276 -11.48 13.91 18.53
C LEU A 276 -11.43 15.34 17.99
N ALA A 277 -11.17 16.32 18.86
CA ALA A 277 -11.01 17.72 18.48
C ALA A 277 -9.86 17.90 17.49
N GLY A 278 -8.71 17.26 17.74
CA GLY A 278 -7.55 17.31 16.83
C GLY A 278 -7.84 16.72 15.45
N VAL A 279 -8.55 15.59 15.37
CA VAL A 279 -8.95 14.99 14.09
C VAL A 279 -9.95 15.87 13.34
N VAL A 280 -10.95 16.42 14.02
CA VAL A 280 -11.94 17.32 13.41
C VAL A 280 -11.29 18.61 12.91
N ALA A 281 -10.45 19.24 13.75
CA ALA A 281 -9.72 20.44 13.38
C ALA A 281 -8.75 20.18 12.21
N GLY A 282 -8.01 19.07 12.25
CA GLY A 282 -7.11 18.67 11.17
C GLY A 282 -7.84 18.40 9.86
N ALA A 283 -9.01 17.75 9.90
CA ALA A 283 -9.86 17.55 8.74
C ALA A 283 -10.41 18.87 8.17
N ALA A 284 -10.81 19.80 9.05
CA ALA A 284 -11.28 21.12 8.67
C ALA A 284 -10.17 21.99 8.05
N ALA A 285 -8.94 21.85 8.53
CA ALA A 285 -7.77 22.60 8.05
C ALA A 285 -7.30 22.18 6.64
N LEU A 286 -7.81 21.08 6.08
CA LEU A 286 -7.51 20.66 4.71
C LEU A 286 -8.10 21.67 3.70
N ARG A 287 -7.22 22.54 3.19
CA ARG A 287 -7.50 23.52 2.13
C ARG A 287 -7.53 22.85 0.75
N ARG A 288 -8.51 21.98 0.54
CA ARG A 288 -8.75 21.27 -0.72
C ARG A 288 -10.22 21.38 -1.09
N GLU A 289 -10.50 21.72 -2.35
CA GLU A 289 -11.86 21.74 -2.87
C GLU A 289 -12.41 20.31 -2.91
N MET A 290 -13.60 20.12 -2.36
CA MET A 290 -14.29 18.84 -2.34
C MET A 290 -15.78 19.02 -2.00
N PRO A 291 -16.66 18.15 -2.49
CA PRO A 291 -18.08 18.18 -2.12
C PRO A 291 -18.29 18.02 -0.61
N TRP A 292 -19.34 18.66 -0.08
CA TRP A 292 -19.70 18.55 1.34
C TRP A 292 -19.83 17.10 1.84
N PRO A 293 -20.46 16.16 1.10
CA PRO A 293 -20.52 14.75 1.52
C PRO A 293 -19.15 14.11 1.73
N VAL A 294 -18.14 14.52 0.96
CA VAL A 294 -16.75 14.04 1.13
C VAL A 294 -16.17 14.64 2.40
N ARG A 295 -16.28 15.96 2.57
CA ARG A 295 -15.74 16.70 3.72
C ARG A 295 -16.29 16.19 5.05
N ALA A 296 -17.61 15.98 5.14
CA ALA A 296 -18.29 15.52 6.34
C ALA A 296 -17.82 14.11 6.79
N ARG A 297 -17.30 13.29 5.87
CA ARG A 297 -16.82 11.92 6.17
C ARG A 297 -15.38 11.88 6.65
N LEU A 298 -14.58 12.92 6.38
CA LEU A 298 -13.14 12.92 6.68
C LEU A 298 -12.81 12.64 8.14
N PRO A 299 -13.45 13.26 9.15
CA PRO A 299 -13.09 12.99 10.55
C PRO A 299 -13.24 11.51 10.91
N LEU A 300 -14.33 10.88 10.48
CA LEU A 300 -14.57 9.46 10.75
C LEU A 300 -13.62 8.57 9.95
N VAL A 301 -13.27 8.93 8.71
CA VAL A 301 -12.26 8.21 7.92
C VAL A 301 -10.90 8.24 8.61
N PHE A 302 -10.43 9.41 9.06
CA PHE A 302 -9.18 9.54 9.81
C PHE A 302 -9.20 8.74 11.10
N LEU A 303 -10.29 8.82 11.87
CA LEU A 303 -10.45 8.06 13.10
C LEU A 303 -10.34 6.55 12.84
N VAL A 304 -11.03 6.04 11.81
CA VAL A 304 -10.96 4.62 11.43
C VAL A 304 -9.54 4.22 11.01
N MET A 305 -8.89 5.02 10.17
CA MET A 305 -7.50 4.76 9.73
C MET A 305 -6.55 4.68 10.93
N HIS A 306 -6.54 5.71 11.79
CA HIS A 306 -5.63 5.79 12.92
C HIS A 306 -5.91 4.72 13.98
N MET A 307 -7.16 4.58 14.40
CA MET A 307 -7.51 3.67 15.49
C MET A 307 -7.35 2.22 15.08
N CYS A 308 -7.75 1.85 13.85
CA CYS A 308 -7.58 0.47 13.39
C CYS A 308 -6.10 0.16 13.16
N TRP A 309 -5.32 1.07 12.57
CA TRP A 309 -3.88 0.89 12.42
C TRP A 309 -3.16 0.75 13.76
N GLY A 310 -3.40 1.69 14.68
CA GLY A 310 -2.78 1.68 16.01
C GLY A 310 -3.11 0.41 16.78
N THR A 311 -4.38 0.00 16.75
CA THR A 311 -4.81 -1.26 17.40
C THR A 311 -4.13 -2.47 16.77
N GLY A 312 -4.09 -2.53 15.43
CA GLY A 312 -3.38 -3.60 14.73
C GLY A 312 -1.90 -3.64 15.07
N PHE A 313 -1.23 -2.49 15.15
CA PHE A 313 0.18 -2.40 15.52
C PHE A 313 0.44 -2.87 16.95
N LEU A 314 -0.42 -2.48 17.90
CA LEU A 314 -0.30 -2.90 19.31
C LEU A 314 -0.50 -4.41 19.48
N ILE A 315 -1.44 -5.00 18.74
CA ILE A 315 -1.73 -6.43 18.80
C ILE A 315 -0.65 -7.26 18.09
N GLY A 316 -0.16 -6.79 16.94
CA GLY A 316 0.79 -7.55 16.12
C GLY A 316 0.20 -8.80 15.48
N LEU A 317 1.06 -9.63 14.89
CA LEU A 317 0.67 -10.97 14.45
C LEU A 317 0.70 -11.90 15.66
N GLY A 318 -0.30 -12.77 15.81
CA GLY A 318 -0.25 -13.84 16.80
C GLY A 318 0.88 -14.83 16.48
N GLU A 319 1.43 -15.48 17.51
CA GLU A 319 2.59 -16.37 17.43
C GLU A 319 2.43 -17.50 16.39
N ASP A 320 1.21 -17.95 16.12
CA ASP A 320 0.92 -19.06 15.20
C ASP A 320 0.94 -18.70 13.69
N ARG A 321 1.06 -17.41 13.32
CA ARG A 321 0.93 -16.99 11.91
C ARG A 321 2.25 -16.72 11.19
N THR A 322 3.37 -16.89 11.86
CA THR A 322 4.71 -16.81 11.24
C THR A 322 5.10 -18.10 10.52
N ALA A 323 4.35 -19.20 10.70
CA ALA A 323 4.70 -20.54 10.24
C ALA A 323 3.76 -21.14 9.16
N SER A 324 2.78 -20.41 8.63
CA SER A 324 1.89 -20.91 7.55
C SER A 324 2.01 -20.09 6.30
#